data_AF-A0A1Y1YQ01-F1
#
_entry.id   AF-A0A1Y1YQ01-F1
#
_cell.length_a   1.000
_cell.length_b   1.000
_cell.length_c   1.000
_cell.angle_alpha   90.00
_cell.angle_beta   90.00
_cell.angle_gamma   90.00
#
_symmetry.space_group_name_H-M   'P 1'
#
loop_
_entity.id
_entity.type
_entity.pdbx_description
1 polymer ?
#
loop_
_entity_poly.entity_id
_entity_poly.type
_entity_poly.pdbx_seq_one_letter_code
_entity_poly.pdbx_strand_id
1 'polypeptide(L)'
;MKHKIKDGIEKSSIPFGIKIKPLYNKISKEMGLICPEYNSIKFQISRNLNKTTIQSKLFREYNDDIFVDGTFFIAPKFSYKVFITRTYAKELNSFYTTSYAILKRKEQETYKMLFEKLKKNANTCNNNIRIEPKNLHCDFERAISKAAKTIFPNTNIKYFIWHYKKSLEIKKNKLCYNEVKNNNNIFIYYKAISNLPIINPEYIFDIYVIIKIKSIKNNYCQFLKFLEYFYKTYLIDYDMKIWNYYNNIEHITNNASESLNNYLNNLFPTKSSFYELIDKLNELEHLSYYDYQRKIRGIWKIKKRAINKANEISVLIECFKSIEAKLIDAKCDRNKIINLWFDCLTDLNNII
;
A
#
# COMPACT_ATOMS: atom_id res chain seq x y z
N MET A 1 39.20 4.76 -60.94
CA MET A 1 38.41 3.59 -60.48
C MET A 1 38.40 3.53 -58.94
N LYS A 2 37.76 4.51 -58.29
CA LYS A 2 37.55 4.58 -56.83
C LYS A 2 36.07 4.89 -56.57
N HIS A 3 35.20 3.93 -56.87
CA HIS A 3 33.78 3.97 -56.55
C HIS A 3 33.30 2.55 -56.28
N LYS A 4 32.97 2.25 -55.02
CA LYS A 4 31.93 1.28 -54.59
C LYS A 4 31.94 1.11 -53.06
N ILE A 5 31.71 2.18 -52.29
CA ILE A 5 31.10 2.15 -50.95
C ILE A 5 30.44 3.52 -50.72
N LYS A 6 29.29 3.77 -51.37
CA LYS A 6 28.41 4.91 -51.00
C LYS A 6 26.99 4.84 -51.56
N ASP A 7 26.49 3.66 -51.91
CA ASP A 7 25.10 3.50 -52.36
C ASP A 7 24.36 2.61 -51.36
N GLY A 8 23.55 3.24 -50.53
CA GLY A 8 22.76 2.58 -49.49
C GLY A 8 22.05 3.55 -48.53
N ILE A 9 22.21 4.86 -48.71
CA ILE A 9 21.49 5.89 -47.95
C ILE A 9 21.10 7.01 -48.93
N GLU A 10 20.21 6.71 -49.88
CA GLU A 10 19.50 7.73 -50.66
C GLU A 10 18.31 7.08 -51.36
N LYS A 11 17.14 7.11 -50.70
CA LYS A 11 15.77 7.23 -51.27
C LYS A 11 14.69 6.82 -50.24
N SER A 12 14.44 7.70 -49.26
CA SER A 12 13.07 8.07 -48.86
C SER A 12 13.12 9.37 -48.09
N SER A 13 12.76 10.45 -48.78
CA SER A 13 12.75 11.83 -48.31
C SER A 13 11.59 12.11 -47.36
N ILE A 14 11.89 12.41 -46.09
CA ILE A 14 11.04 13.23 -45.22
C ILE A 14 11.93 14.38 -44.71
N PRO A 15 11.56 15.67 -44.89
CA PRO A 15 12.46 16.76 -44.58
C PRO A 15 12.61 16.94 -43.07
N PHE A 16 13.84 16.87 -42.57
CA PHE A 16 14.21 17.36 -41.24
C PHE A 16 14.05 18.88 -41.22
N GLY A 17 12.87 19.37 -40.83
CA GLY A 17 12.63 20.82 -40.77
C GLY A 17 11.28 21.31 -40.28
N ILE A 18 10.41 20.47 -39.69
CA ILE A 18 9.10 20.92 -39.19
C ILE A 18 9.20 21.20 -37.69
N LYS A 19 9.04 22.46 -37.26
CA LYS A 19 8.88 22.81 -35.84
C LYS A 19 7.64 22.07 -35.30
N ILE A 20 7.87 21.13 -34.40
CA ILE A 20 6.86 20.18 -33.86
C ILE A 20 5.76 20.90 -33.07
N LYS A 21 6.06 22.04 -32.44
CA LYS A 21 5.15 22.77 -31.54
C LYS A 21 3.99 23.49 -32.24
N PRO A 22 4.19 24.19 -33.37
CA PRO A 22 3.09 24.71 -34.21
C PRO A 22 2.17 23.62 -34.78
N LEU A 23 2.73 22.49 -35.22
CA LEU A 23 1.96 21.35 -35.75
C LEU A 23 1.07 20.74 -34.65
N TYR A 24 1.61 20.59 -33.44
CA TYR A 24 0.85 20.17 -32.26
C TYR A 24 -0.30 21.12 -31.89
N ASN A 25 -0.07 22.45 -31.92
CA ASN A 25 -1.11 23.44 -31.62
C ASN A 25 -2.22 23.48 -32.68
N LYS A 26 -1.89 23.21 -33.94
CA LYS A 26 -2.85 23.16 -35.05
C LYS A 26 -3.74 21.90 -34.97
N ILE A 27 -3.12 20.74 -34.69
CA ILE A 27 -3.82 19.46 -34.46
C ILE A 27 -4.70 19.54 -33.20
N SER A 28 -4.21 20.15 -32.12
CA SER A 28 -4.98 20.33 -30.86
C SER A 28 -6.20 21.24 -31.03
N LYS A 29 -6.10 22.31 -31.85
CA LYS A 29 -7.24 23.18 -32.20
C LYS A 29 -8.26 22.49 -33.09
N GLU A 30 -7.84 21.69 -34.07
CA GLU A 30 -8.76 20.89 -34.90
C GLU A 30 -9.46 19.79 -34.07
N MET A 31 -8.75 19.13 -33.16
CA MET A 31 -9.36 18.13 -32.24
C MET A 31 -10.35 18.77 -31.25
N GLY A 32 -10.15 20.04 -30.88
CA GLY A 32 -11.09 20.80 -30.05
C GLY A 32 -12.37 21.23 -30.78
N LEU A 33 -12.40 21.23 -32.11
CA LEU A 33 -13.54 21.64 -32.93
C LEU A 33 -14.40 20.46 -33.43
N ILE A 34 -13.87 19.23 -33.43
CA ILE A 34 -14.54 18.05 -34.03
C ILE A 34 -15.40 17.24 -33.04
N CYS A 35 -15.38 17.51 -31.72
CA CYS A 35 -16.05 16.59 -30.78
C CYS A 35 -17.00 17.27 -29.76
N PRO A 36 -18.29 17.44 -30.11
CA PRO A 36 -19.37 17.62 -29.15
C PRO A 36 -19.67 16.34 -28.35
N GLU A 37 -19.11 15.19 -28.75
CA GLU A 37 -19.43 13.86 -28.21
C GLU A 37 -18.26 13.28 -27.42
N TYR A 38 -18.05 13.88 -26.26
CA TYR A 38 -17.25 13.41 -25.13
C TYR A 38 -17.75 12.08 -24.51
N ASN A 39 -18.62 11.33 -25.21
CA ASN A 39 -19.29 10.10 -24.77
C ASN A 39 -18.66 8.79 -25.31
N SER A 40 -17.57 8.85 -26.07
CA SER A 40 -16.94 7.66 -26.66
C SER A 40 -15.43 7.59 -26.44
N ILE A 41 -14.94 7.77 -25.20
CA ILE A 41 -13.61 7.24 -24.83
C ILE A 41 -13.75 5.72 -24.66
N LYS A 42 -13.88 5.06 -25.81
CA LYS A 42 -13.93 3.62 -25.99
C LYS A 42 -12.51 3.07 -25.81
N PHE A 43 -12.18 2.75 -24.57
CA PHE A 43 -11.40 1.56 -24.20
C PHE A 43 -10.20 1.17 -25.10
N GLN A 44 -9.29 2.11 -25.40
CA GLN A 44 -8.10 1.86 -26.23
C GLN A 44 -6.80 1.59 -25.44
N ILE A 45 -6.91 1.22 -24.15
CA ILE A 45 -5.78 0.64 -23.38
C ILE A 45 -5.91 -0.90 -23.31
N SER A 46 -6.94 -1.47 -23.94
CA SER A 46 -7.16 -2.92 -24.00
C SER A 46 -6.35 -3.66 -25.07
N ARG A 47 -5.52 -2.96 -25.86
CA ARG A 47 -4.83 -3.53 -27.03
C ARG A 47 -3.32 -3.74 -26.87
N ASN A 48 -2.82 -3.86 -25.64
CA ASN A 48 -1.52 -4.49 -25.33
C ASN A 48 -1.72 -5.90 -24.72
N LEU A 49 -2.61 -6.69 -25.33
CA LEU A 49 -2.95 -8.07 -24.94
C LEU A 49 -1.78 -9.08 -25.02
N ASN A 50 -0.59 -8.66 -25.46
CA ASN A 50 0.63 -9.50 -25.51
C ASN A 50 1.74 -9.07 -24.52
N LYS A 51 1.59 -7.97 -23.77
CA LYS A 51 2.53 -7.56 -22.69
C LYS A 51 2.06 -7.99 -21.29
N THR A 52 0.89 -8.62 -21.22
CA THR A 52 0.14 -9.06 -20.04
C THR A 52 0.60 -10.37 -19.40
N THR A 53 1.72 -10.97 -19.83
CA THR A 53 2.13 -12.32 -19.39
C THR A 53 2.92 -12.33 -18.09
N ILE A 54 3.79 -11.33 -17.85
CA ILE A 54 4.71 -11.35 -16.70
C ILE A 54 4.00 -10.86 -15.43
N GLN A 55 3.28 -9.75 -15.50
CA GLN A 55 2.53 -9.23 -14.37
C GLN A 55 1.48 -10.21 -13.84
N SER A 56 0.75 -10.86 -14.77
CA SER A 56 -0.19 -11.93 -14.43
C SER A 56 0.52 -13.16 -13.88
N LYS A 57 1.72 -13.49 -14.40
CA LYS A 57 2.58 -14.54 -13.85
C LYS A 57 3.03 -14.22 -12.42
N LEU A 58 3.59 -13.05 -12.17
CA LEU A 58 4.03 -12.60 -10.83
C LEU A 58 2.85 -12.55 -9.85
N PHE A 59 1.69 -12.08 -10.31
CA PHE A 59 0.47 -12.10 -9.51
C PHE A 59 0.06 -13.52 -9.15
N ARG A 60 0.11 -14.47 -10.10
CA ARG A 60 -0.23 -15.87 -9.88
C ARG A 60 0.75 -16.57 -8.96
N GLU A 61 2.04 -16.44 -9.24
CA GLU A 61 3.13 -17.12 -8.50
C GLU A 61 3.24 -16.59 -7.07
N TYR A 62 3.02 -15.28 -6.87
CA TYR A 62 3.16 -14.61 -5.58
C TYR A 62 1.84 -14.03 -5.08
N ASN A 63 0.78 -14.85 -5.04
CA ASN A 63 -0.54 -14.36 -4.63
C ASN A 63 -0.79 -14.35 -3.12
N ASP A 64 0.11 -14.91 -2.29
CA ASP A 64 -0.11 -15.01 -0.84
C ASP A 64 -0.38 -13.63 -0.21
N ASP A 65 0.49 -12.65 -0.48
CA ASP A 65 0.36 -11.30 0.04
C ASP A 65 0.30 -10.30 -1.11
N ILE A 66 -0.85 -9.64 -1.24
CA ILE A 66 -1.06 -8.55 -2.20
C ILE A 66 -1.12 -7.23 -1.45
N PHE A 67 -0.39 -6.25 -1.97
CA PHE A 67 -0.30 -4.90 -1.42
C PHE A 67 -0.93 -3.93 -2.41
N VAL A 68 -1.88 -3.13 -1.95
CA VAL A 68 -2.58 -2.17 -2.79
C VAL A 68 -2.52 -0.78 -2.19
N ASP A 69 -2.18 0.19 -3.04
CA ASP A 69 -1.98 1.58 -2.62
C ASP A 69 -2.39 2.54 -3.73
N GLY A 70 -2.75 3.77 -3.37
CA GLY A 70 -3.13 4.83 -4.30
C GLY A 70 -2.18 6.01 -4.25
N THR A 71 -1.59 6.38 -5.39
CA THR A 71 -0.82 7.62 -5.53
C THR A 71 -1.60 8.67 -6.32
N PHE A 72 -1.62 9.90 -5.78
CA PHE A 72 -2.41 11.01 -6.31
C PHE A 72 -1.61 11.94 -7.21
N PHE A 73 -0.32 12.11 -6.92
CA PHE A 73 0.52 13.13 -7.56
C PHE A 73 0.73 12.86 -9.04
N ILE A 74 1.01 11.61 -9.40
CA ILE A 74 1.24 11.18 -10.78
C ILE A 74 -0.06 10.96 -11.58
N ALA A 75 -1.22 11.04 -10.92
CA ALA A 75 -2.50 10.75 -11.55
C ALA A 75 -2.85 11.80 -12.62
N PRO A 76 -3.21 11.43 -13.86
CA PRO A 76 -3.59 12.39 -14.90
C PRO A 76 -4.72 13.34 -14.44
N LYS A 77 -4.79 14.53 -15.02
CA LYS A 77 -5.76 15.58 -14.61
C LYS A 77 -7.22 15.12 -14.57
N PHE A 78 -7.61 14.20 -15.45
CA PHE A 78 -8.97 13.66 -15.55
C PHE A 78 -9.24 12.46 -14.63
N SER A 79 -8.28 12.10 -13.77
CA SER A 79 -8.36 10.94 -12.90
C SER A 79 -8.18 11.34 -11.44
N TYR A 80 -8.66 10.47 -10.55
CA TYR A 80 -8.58 10.66 -9.11
C TYR A 80 -7.23 10.19 -8.55
N LYS A 81 -6.80 8.97 -8.92
CA LYS A 81 -5.53 8.38 -8.46
C LYS A 81 -5.01 7.33 -9.44
N VAL A 82 -3.71 7.06 -9.38
CA VAL A 82 -3.13 5.81 -9.91
C VAL A 82 -3.11 4.81 -8.78
N PHE A 83 -3.82 3.71 -8.96
CA PHE A 83 -3.87 2.60 -8.04
C PHE A 83 -2.83 1.55 -8.43
N ILE A 84 -2.05 1.11 -7.47
CA ILE A 84 -0.92 0.21 -7.66
C ILE A 84 -1.23 -1.08 -6.92
N THR A 85 -0.99 -2.21 -7.58
CA THR A 85 -1.03 -3.54 -6.96
C THR A 85 0.34 -4.15 -7.04
N ARG A 86 0.78 -4.76 -5.94
CA ARG A 86 2.09 -5.37 -5.81
C ARG A 86 2.00 -6.70 -5.09
N THR A 87 2.96 -7.55 -5.34
CA THR A 87 3.15 -8.82 -4.63
C THR A 87 4.53 -8.88 -4.01
N TYR A 88 4.66 -9.67 -2.95
CA TYR A 88 5.95 -9.95 -2.33
C TYR A 88 6.42 -11.35 -2.70
N ALA A 89 7.54 -11.42 -3.43
CA ALA A 89 8.21 -12.68 -3.73
C ALA A 89 9.16 -13.02 -2.57
N LYS A 90 8.72 -13.91 -1.68
CA LYS A 90 9.42 -14.24 -0.42
C LYS A 90 10.82 -14.79 -0.66
N GLU A 91 10.96 -15.70 -1.62
CA GLU A 91 12.25 -16.30 -1.98
C GLU A 91 13.23 -15.32 -2.62
N LEU A 92 12.73 -14.24 -3.25
CA LEU A 92 13.55 -13.17 -3.81
C LEU A 92 13.70 -11.99 -2.85
N ASN A 93 13.02 -12.04 -1.69
CA ASN A 93 12.90 -10.96 -0.72
C ASN A 93 12.63 -9.59 -1.39
N SER A 94 11.71 -9.57 -2.37
CA SER A 94 11.50 -8.41 -3.25
C SER A 94 10.02 -8.17 -3.53
N PHE A 95 9.66 -6.89 -3.64
CA PHE A 95 8.31 -6.49 -4.06
C PHE A 95 8.27 -6.22 -5.56
N TYR A 96 7.27 -6.77 -6.23
CA TYR A 96 7.06 -6.57 -7.65
C TYR A 96 5.70 -5.93 -7.91
N THR A 97 5.66 -4.95 -8.82
CA THR A 97 4.40 -4.35 -9.24
C THR A 97 3.70 -5.27 -10.24
N THR A 98 2.44 -5.60 -9.96
CA THR A 98 1.62 -6.48 -10.79
C THR A 98 0.59 -5.73 -11.60
N SER A 99 0.19 -4.52 -11.20
CA SER A 99 -0.52 -3.62 -12.12
C SER A 99 -0.53 -2.16 -11.66
N TYR A 100 -0.73 -1.29 -12.64
CA TYR A 100 -1.16 0.09 -12.46
C TYR A 100 -2.56 0.28 -13.04
N ALA A 101 -3.42 0.99 -12.31
CA ALA A 101 -4.77 1.32 -12.76
C ALA A 101 -5.07 2.80 -12.52
N ILE A 102 -5.45 3.52 -13.56
CA ILE A 102 -5.86 4.92 -13.45
C ILE A 102 -7.34 4.95 -13.09
N LEU A 103 -7.64 5.35 -11.85
CA LEU A 103 -9.01 5.36 -11.32
C LEU A 103 -9.59 6.77 -11.37
N LYS A 104 -10.82 6.89 -11.89
CA LYS A 104 -11.56 8.17 -11.91
C LYS A 104 -12.27 8.46 -10.59
N ARG A 105 -12.55 7.44 -9.78
CA ARG A 105 -13.38 7.50 -8.58
C ARG A 105 -12.83 6.55 -7.52
N LYS A 106 -13.26 6.74 -6.27
CA LYS A 106 -12.91 5.90 -5.11
C LYS A 106 -14.11 5.09 -4.60
N GLU A 107 -14.89 4.56 -5.52
CA GLU A 107 -16.13 3.83 -5.24
C GLU A 107 -15.87 2.32 -5.19
N GLN A 108 -16.63 1.61 -4.36
CA GLN A 108 -16.50 0.15 -4.20
C GLN A 108 -16.60 -0.58 -5.55
N GLU A 109 -17.52 -0.15 -6.42
CA GLU A 109 -17.71 -0.77 -7.74
C GLU A 109 -16.50 -0.61 -8.66
N THR A 110 -15.83 0.55 -8.59
CA THR A 110 -14.58 0.79 -9.32
C THR A 110 -13.49 -0.22 -8.92
N TYR A 111 -13.36 -0.49 -7.61
CA TYR A 111 -12.40 -1.47 -7.13
C TYR A 111 -12.79 -2.91 -7.45
N LYS A 112 -14.09 -3.26 -7.44
CA LYS A 112 -14.56 -4.58 -7.86
C LYS A 112 -14.17 -4.85 -9.31
N MET A 113 -14.46 -3.92 -10.21
CA MET A 113 -14.08 -4.03 -11.62
C MET A 113 -12.57 -4.22 -11.79
N LEU A 114 -11.75 -3.50 -11.02
CA LEU A 114 -10.30 -3.67 -11.02
C LEU A 114 -9.88 -5.07 -10.57
N PHE A 115 -10.37 -5.53 -9.42
CA PHE A 115 -10.02 -6.85 -8.88
C PHE A 115 -10.51 -7.99 -9.76
N GLU A 116 -11.70 -7.88 -10.37
CA GLU A 116 -12.18 -8.83 -11.37
C GLU A 116 -11.26 -8.87 -12.59
N LYS A 117 -10.79 -7.71 -13.06
CA LYS A 117 -9.89 -7.66 -14.21
C LYS A 117 -8.55 -8.32 -13.88
N LEU A 118 -8.02 -8.09 -12.69
CA LEU A 118 -6.80 -8.76 -12.21
C LEU A 118 -6.99 -10.28 -12.15
N LYS A 119 -8.08 -10.74 -11.54
CA LYS A 119 -8.42 -12.17 -11.44
C LYS A 119 -8.57 -12.81 -12.83
N LYS A 120 -9.27 -12.14 -13.76
CA LYS A 120 -9.45 -12.61 -15.15
C LYS A 120 -8.12 -12.70 -15.91
N ASN A 121 -7.29 -11.65 -15.86
CA ASN A 121 -5.98 -11.63 -16.51
C ASN A 121 -5.03 -12.69 -15.93
N ALA A 122 -5.15 -12.97 -14.63
CA ALA A 122 -4.40 -14.01 -13.98
C ALA A 122 -4.94 -15.41 -14.36
N ASN A 123 -6.21 -15.59 -14.72
CA ASN A 123 -6.72 -16.89 -15.16
C ASN A 123 -6.46 -17.21 -16.64
N THR A 124 -6.20 -16.21 -17.50
CA THR A 124 -6.02 -16.41 -18.95
C THR A 124 -4.81 -17.24 -19.37
N CYS A 125 -3.90 -17.61 -18.46
CA CYS A 125 -2.84 -18.57 -18.74
C CYS A 125 -3.23 -19.96 -18.18
N ASN A 126 -4.02 -20.70 -18.97
CA ASN A 126 -4.22 -22.16 -19.09
C ASN A 126 -4.05 -23.16 -17.92
N ASN A 127 -3.99 -22.73 -16.66
CA ASN A 127 -4.00 -23.65 -15.52
C ASN A 127 -5.26 -23.37 -14.71
N ASN A 128 -6.10 -24.38 -14.44
CA ASN A 128 -7.32 -24.36 -13.61
C ASN A 128 -7.07 -23.97 -12.12
N ILE A 129 -6.03 -23.19 -11.84
CA ILE A 129 -5.64 -22.74 -10.52
C ILE A 129 -6.56 -21.58 -10.15
N ARG A 130 -7.34 -21.77 -9.08
CA ARG A 130 -8.11 -20.69 -8.45
C ARG A 130 -7.12 -19.71 -7.82
N ILE A 131 -7.00 -18.52 -8.42
CA ILE A 131 -6.16 -17.46 -7.88
C ILE A 131 -6.95 -16.69 -6.83
N GLU A 132 -6.60 -16.93 -5.57
CA GLU A 132 -7.20 -16.28 -4.41
C GLU A 132 -6.11 -15.90 -3.41
N PRO A 133 -5.90 -14.59 -3.18
CA PRO A 133 -4.86 -14.13 -2.27
C PRO A 133 -5.12 -14.55 -0.84
N LYS A 134 -4.09 -14.91 -0.09
CA LYS A 134 -4.25 -15.19 1.35
C LYS A 134 -4.51 -13.91 2.13
N ASN A 135 -3.75 -12.86 1.86
CA ASN A 135 -3.86 -11.55 2.49
C ASN A 135 -3.88 -10.43 1.44
N LEU A 136 -4.74 -9.43 1.66
CA LEU A 136 -4.73 -8.17 0.93
C LEU A 136 -4.48 -7.03 1.91
N HIS A 137 -3.34 -6.38 1.73
CA HIS A 137 -2.89 -5.24 2.50
C HIS A 137 -3.30 -3.94 1.81
N CYS A 138 -4.05 -3.08 2.50
CA CYS A 138 -4.56 -1.84 1.94
C CYS A 138 -4.69 -0.72 2.97
N ASP A 139 -5.00 0.49 2.49
CA ASP A 139 -5.40 1.62 3.32
C ASP A 139 -6.71 1.38 4.07
N PHE A 140 -6.99 2.20 5.09
CA PHE A 140 -8.27 2.27 5.81
C PHE A 140 -9.39 2.87 4.93
N GLU A 141 -9.60 2.30 3.75
CA GLU A 141 -10.65 2.67 2.80
C GLU A 141 -11.62 1.49 2.63
N ARG A 142 -12.78 1.57 3.30
CA ARG A 142 -13.80 0.50 3.32
C ARG A 142 -14.24 0.04 1.92
N ALA A 143 -14.20 0.92 0.93
CA ALA A 143 -14.54 0.60 -0.45
C ALA A 143 -13.58 -0.46 -1.05
N ILE A 144 -12.29 -0.38 -0.73
CA ILE A 144 -11.27 -1.33 -1.18
C ILE A 144 -11.52 -2.69 -0.53
N SER A 145 -11.63 -2.73 0.80
CA SER A 145 -11.77 -3.98 1.56
C SER A 145 -13.08 -4.71 1.24
N LYS A 146 -14.20 -3.99 1.10
CA LYS A 146 -15.47 -4.58 0.66
C LYS A 146 -15.40 -5.13 -0.76
N ALA A 147 -14.77 -4.40 -1.69
CA ALA A 147 -14.59 -4.88 -3.05
C ALA A 147 -13.71 -6.14 -3.10
N ALA A 148 -12.59 -6.13 -2.37
CA ALA A 148 -11.69 -7.27 -2.24
C ALA A 148 -12.43 -8.51 -1.70
N LYS A 149 -13.20 -8.37 -0.61
CA LYS A 149 -14.00 -9.46 -0.05
C LYS A 149 -15.11 -9.95 -0.98
N THR A 150 -15.60 -9.12 -1.89
CA THR A 150 -16.57 -9.55 -2.91
C THR A 150 -15.91 -10.45 -3.95
N ILE A 151 -14.69 -10.11 -4.39
CA ILE A 151 -14.00 -10.83 -5.48
C ILE A 151 -13.15 -12.01 -5.00
N PHE A 152 -12.62 -11.89 -3.77
CA PHE A 152 -11.79 -12.87 -3.07
C PHE A 152 -12.35 -13.10 -1.66
N PRO A 153 -13.44 -13.89 -1.51
CA PRO A 153 -14.13 -14.07 -0.24
C PRO A 153 -13.24 -14.56 0.91
N ASN A 154 -12.29 -15.44 0.61
CA ASN A 154 -11.42 -16.06 1.62
C ASN A 154 -10.18 -15.22 1.96
N THR A 155 -9.91 -14.13 1.25
CA THR A 155 -8.75 -13.28 1.51
C THR A 155 -8.89 -12.54 2.84
N ASN A 156 -7.86 -12.58 3.66
CA ASN A 156 -7.78 -11.75 4.86
C ASN A 156 -7.46 -10.31 4.47
N ILE A 157 -8.26 -9.36 4.96
CA ILE A 157 -7.93 -7.94 4.79
C ILE A 157 -6.97 -7.55 5.90
N LYS A 158 -5.94 -6.77 5.55
CA LYS A 158 -4.99 -6.20 6.49
C LYS A 158 -4.82 -4.71 6.22
N TYR A 159 -5.09 -3.87 7.22
CA TYR A 159 -4.93 -2.43 7.05
C TYR A 159 -3.54 -1.97 7.44
N PHE A 160 -2.88 -1.19 6.60
CA PHE A 160 -1.52 -0.72 6.86
C PHE A 160 -1.41 0.10 8.17
N ILE A 161 -0.55 -0.38 9.09
CA ILE A 161 -0.26 0.29 10.37
C ILE A 161 0.24 1.72 10.16
N TRP A 162 0.97 1.98 9.08
CA TRP A 162 1.43 3.34 8.77
C TRP A 162 0.27 4.33 8.64
N HIS A 163 -0.80 3.96 7.92
CA HIS A 163 -1.97 4.84 7.74
C HIS A 163 -2.74 5.01 9.05
N TYR A 164 -2.80 3.96 9.87
CA TYR A 164 -3.32 4.03 11.24
C TYR A 164 -2.54 5.07 12.06
N LYS A 165 -1.22 4.94 12.15
CA LYS A 165 -0.36 5.85 12.92
C LYS A 165 -0.44 7.28 12.40
N LYS A 166 -0.44 7.46 11.07
CA LYS A 166 -0.56 8.78 10.45
C LYS A 166 -1.90 9.45 10.76
N SER A 167 -2.99 8.70 10.71
CA SER A 167 -4.33 9.18 11.06
C SER A 167 -4.41 9.61 12.53
N LEU A 168 -3.85 8.80 13.45
CA LEU A 168 -3.77 9.15 14.87
C LEU A 168 -2.93 10.41 15.10
N GLU A 169 -1.79 10.55 14.44
CA GLU A 169 -0.92 11.71 14.55
C GLU A 169 -1.64 13.00 14.14
N ILE A 170 -2.31 12.99 12.97
CA ILE A 170 -3.10 14.12 12.46
C ILE A 170 -4.19 14.49 13.48
N LYS A 171 -4.91 13.49 14.01
CA LYS A 171 -6.00 13.75 14.95
C LYS A 171 -5.49 14.24 16.31
N LYS A 172 -4.42 13.65 16.82
CA LYS A 172 -3.72 14.11 18.03
C LYS A 172 -3.24 15.55 17.89
N ASN A 173 -2.63 15.90 16.75
CA ASN A 173 -2.20 17.28 16.49
C ASN A 173 -3.38 18.26 16.47
N LYS A 174 -4.51 17.85 15.90
CA LYS A 174 -5.71 18.68 15.85
C LYS A 174 -6.40 18.86 17.22
N LEU A 175 -6.45 17.82 18.03
CA LEU A 175 -7.27 17.82 19.25
C LEU A 175 -6.47 18.13 20.52
N CYS A 176 -5.30 17.53 20.70
CA CYS A 176 -4.61 17.48 21.99
C CYS A 176 -3.09 17.69 21.88
N TYR A 177 -2.61 18.45 20.89
CA TYR A 177 -1.18 18.67 20.66
C TYR A 177 -0.45 19.19 21.91
N ASN A 178 -0.94 20.26 22.52
CA ASN A 178 -0.30 20.89 23.68
C ASN A 178 -0.31 19.97 24.91
N GLU A 179 -1.41 19.28 25.18
CA GLU A 179 -1.50 18.31 26.29
C GLU A 179 -0.48 17.19 26.12
N VAL A 180 -0.40 16.59 24.92
CA VAL A 180 0.54 15.50 24.64
C VAL A 180 1.99 16.00 24.69
N LYS A 181 2.27 17.20 24.18
CA LYS A 181 3.62 17.77 24.15
C LYS A 181 4.14 18.10 25.55
N ASN A 182 3.29 18.60 26.43
CA ASN A 182 3.69 19.16 27.73
C ASN A 182 3.53 18.17 28.89
N ASN A 183 2.97 16.98 28.67
CA ASN A 183 2.74 15.98 29.71
C ASN A 183 3.21 14.58 29.27
N ASN A 184 4.26 14.10 29.95
CA ASN A 184 4.88 12.81 29.63
C ASN A 184 3.91 11.63 29.79
N ASN A 185 3.00 11.66 30.76
CA ASN A 185 2.02 10.59 30.95
C ASN A 185 1.05 10.50 29.76
N ILE A 186 0.59 11.65 29.26
CA ILE A 186 -0.29 11.72 28.08
C ILE A 186 0.47 11.26 26.83
N PHE A 187 1.76 11.62 26.72
CA PHE A 187 2.62 11.13 25.65
C PHE A 187 2.75 9.61 25.65
N ILE A 188 3.00 9.00 26.82
CA ILE A 188 3.05 7.54 26.98
C ILE A 188 1.71 6.90 26.60
N TYR A 189 0.57 7.46 27.04
CA TYR A 189 -0.75 6.95 26.66
C TYR A 189 -1.02 7.05 25.16
N TYR A 190 -0.69 8.18 24.53
CA TYR A 190 -0.80 8.33 23.08
C TYR A 190 0.05 7.28 22.35
N LYS A 191 1.28 7.09 22.79
CA LYS A 191 2.21 6.10 22.21
C LYS A 191 1.70 4.67 22.38
N ALA A 192 1.19 4.33 23.56
CA ALA A 192 0.52 3.06 23.81
C ALA A 192 -0.65 2.83 22.84
N ILE A 193 -1.56 3.82 22.70
CA ILE A 193 -2.65 3.75 21.71
C ILE A 193 -2.10 3.52 20.30
N SER A 194 -1.02 4.21 19.91
CA SER A 194 -0.44 4.07 18.57
C SER A 194 0.19 2.70 18.29
N ASN A 195 0.52 1.94 19.33
CA ASN A 195 1.16 0.62 19.23
C ASN A 195 0.19 -0.56 19.49
N LEU A 196 -1.10 -0.28 19.79
CA LEU A 196 -2.13 -1.31 19.96
C LEU A 196 -2.23 -2.35 18.82
N PRO A 197 -1.96 -2.01 17.53
CA PRO A 197 -1.97 -3.01 16.47
C PRO A 197 -1.03 -4.21 16.68
N ILE A 198 -0.04 -4.12 17.57
CA ILE A 198 1.06 -5.08 17.67
C ILE A 198 0.86 -6.07 18.83
N ILE A 199 0.01 -5.74 19.80
CA ILE A 199 -0.21 -6.56 21.00
C ILE A 199 -1.40 -7.50 20.85
N ASN A 200 -1.56 -8.43 21.80
CA ASN A 200 -2.69 -9.33 21.86
C ASN A 200 -4.03 -8.55 21.86
N PRO A 201 -4.91 -8.78 20.86
CA PRO A 201 -6.16 -8.03 20.71
C PRO A 201 -7.11 -8.19 21.90
N GLU A 202 -7.01 -9.27 22.68
CA GLU A 202 -7.87 -9.53 23.84
C GLU A 202 -7.76 -8.47 24.94
N TYR A 203 -6.64 -7.75 25.02
CA TYR A 203 -6.39 -6.75 26.07
C TYR A 203 -6.47 -5.31 25.56
N ILE A 204 -6.70 -5.10 24.26
CA ILE A 204 -6.76 -3.76 23.67
C ILE A 204 -7.86 -2.90 24.30
N PHE A 205 -9.04 -3.47 24.50
CA PHE A 205 -10.17 -2.75 25.10
C PHE A 205 -9.92 -2.41 26.57
N ASP A 206 -9.38 -3.37 27.33
CA ASP A 206 -9.04 -3.17 28.75
C ASP A 206 -7.97 -2.07 28.91
N ILE A 207 -6.92 -2.09 28.10
CA ILE A 207 -5.89 -1.05 28.08
C ILE A 207 -6.48 0.32 27.74
N TYR A 208 -7.37 0.39 26.74
CA TYR A 208 -8.07 1.62 26.39
C TYR A 208 -8.88 2.16 27.59
N VAL A 209 -9.61 1.30 28.29
CA VAL A 209 -10.42 1.68 29.47
C VAL A 209 -9.52 2.20 30.59
N ILE A 210 -8.39 1.53 30.89
CA ILE A 210 -7.44 1.99 31.90
C ILE A 210 -6.90 3.38 31.56
N ILE A 211 -6.46 3.59 30.32
CA ILE A 211 -5.98 4.89 29.85
C ILE A 211 -7.07 5.96 30.00
N LYS A 212 -8.32 5.62 29.64
CA LYS A 212 -9.47 6.53 29.76
C LYS A 212 -9.76 6.91 31.21
N ILE A 213 -9.80 5.93 32.13
CA ILE A 213 -10.03 6.18 33.56
C ILE A 213 -8.92 7.07 34.14
N LYS A 214 -7.65 6.76 33.84
CA LYS A 214 -6.52 7.58 34.27
C LYS A 214 -6.62 9.01 33.70
N SER A 215 -7.06 9.16 32.46
CA SER A 215 -7.25 10.48 31.82
C SER A 215 -8.39 11.28 32.45
N ILE A 216 -9.48 10.64 32.86
CA ILE A 216 -10.58 11.26 33.61
C ILE A 216 -10.09 11.74 34.97
N LYS A 217 -9.42 10.87 35.74
CA LYS A 217 -8.91 11.20 37.09
C LYS A 217 -7.96 12.39 37.10
N ASN A 218 -7.20 12.59 36.02
CA ASN A 218 -6.23 13.68 35.90
C ASN A 218 -6.74 14.88 35.07
N ASN A 219 -8.04 14.92 34.72
CA ASN A 219 -8.66 15.99 33.94
C ASN A 219 -7.98 16.30 32.59
N TYR A 220 -7.57 15.27 31.84
CA TYR A 220 -6.98 15.42 30.50
C TYR A 220 -8.05 15.64 29.42
N CYS A 221 -8.73 16.78 29.49
CA CYS A 221 -9.94 17.06 28.73
C CYS A 221 -9.78 16.96 27.20
N GLN A 222 -8.67 17.46 26.62
CA GLN A 222 -8.48 17.37 25.17
C GLN A 222 -8.07 15.97 24.74
N PHE A 223 -7.25 15.28 25.54
CA PHE A 223 -6.90 13.89 25.29
C PHE A 223 -8.12 12.97 25.35
N LEU A 224 -9.09 13.23 26.23
CA LEU A 224 -10.36 12.49 26.25
C LEU A 224 -11.14 12.59 24.93
N LYS A 225 -11.13 13.76 24.27
CA LYS A 225 -11.72 13.91 22.91
C LYS A 225 -11.00 13.07 21.88
N PHE A 226 -9.67 12.96 21.98
CA PHE A 226 -8.88 12.06 21.14
C PHE A 226 -9.23 10.59 21.41
N LEU A 227 -9.38 10.18 22.67
CA LEU A 227 -9.78 8.82 23.04
C LEU A 227 -11.20 8.49 22.58
N GLU A 228 -12.12 9.46 22.59
CA GLU A 228 -13.46 9.27 22.05
C GLU A 228 -13.44 9.05 20.53
N TYR A 229 -12.64 9.86 19.80
CA TYR A 229 -12.40 9.64 18.38
C TYR A 229 -11.83 8.24 18.11
N PHE A 230 -10.83 7.82 18.91
CA PHE A 230 -10.20 6.51 18.76
C PHE A 230 -11.22 5.38 18.94
N TYR A 231 -12.03 5.44 19.99
CA TYR A 231 -13.06 4.45 20.27
C TYR A 231 -14.07 4.34 19.13
N LYS A 232 -14.66 5.47 18.72
CA LYS A 232 -15.65 5.49 17.63
C LYS A 232 -15.06 4.92 16.35
N THR A 233 -13.84 5.32 16.00
CA THR A 233 -13.22 4.96 14.72
C THR A 233 -12.67 3.52 14.71
N TYR A 234 -11.88 3.11 15.70
CA TYR A 234 -11.08 1.88 15.63
C TYR A 234 -11.61 0.74 16.48
N LEU A 235 -12.44 1.03 17.49
CA LEU A 235 -13.05 0.01 18.35
C LEU A 235 -14.51 -0.30 17.98
N ILE A 236 -15.20 0.64 17.32
CA ILE A 236 -16.59 0.46 16.85
C ILE A 236 -16.65 0.34 15.33
N ASP A 237 -16.10 1.32 14.61
CA ASP A 237 -16.25 1.41 13.16
C ASP A 237 -15.40 0.41 12.35
N TYR A 238 -14.27 -0.05 12.89
CA TYR A 238 -13.38 -1.01 12.24
C TYR A 238 -13.25 -2.28 13.07
N ASP A 239 -13.29 -3.43 12.39
CA ASP A 239 -12.96 -4.71 13.02
C ASP A 239 -11.47 -4.76 13.39
N MET A 240 -11.22 -4.95 14.68
CA MET A 240 -9.89 -5.06 15.28
C MET A 240 -9.00 -6.11 14.61
N LYS A 241 -9.58 -7.24 14.17
CA LYS A 241 -8.82 -8.32 13.52
C LYS A 241 -8.13 -7.90 12.23
N ILE A 242 -8.69 -6.87 11.56
CA ILE A 242 -8.21 -6.38 10.26
C ILE A 242 -6.97 -5.49 10.44
N TRP A 243 -6.94 -4.66 11.48
CA TRP A 243 -5.81 -3.74 11.72
C TRP A 243 -4.82 -4.24 12.78
N ASN A 244 -5.09 -5.35 13.47
CA ASN A 244 -4.15 -6.01 14.38
C ASN A 244 -3.22 -7.00 13.65
N TYR A 245 -1.96 -7.01 14.07
CA TYR A 245 -0.82 -7.73 13.49
C TYR A 245 -0.08 -8.62 14.52
N TYR A 246 -0.66 -8.84 15.71
CA TYR A 246 -0.05 -9.62 16.79
C TYR A 246 0.54 -10.97 16.36
N ASN A 247 -0.18 -11.69 15.48
CA ASN A 247 0.25 -12.99 14.96
C ASN A 247 0.95 -12.94 13.61
N ASN A 248 1.01 -11.77 12.94
CA ASN A 248 1.50 -11.63 11.57
C ASN A 248 2.39 -10.39 11.44
N ILE A 249 3.53 -10.37 12.14
CA ILE A 249 4.45 -9.22 12.16
C ILE A 249 5.22 -9.10 10.82
N GLU A 250 5.28 -10.18 10.04
CA GLU A 250 5.73 -10.16 8.65
C GLU A 250 4.85 -9.17 7.86
N HIS A 251 5.42 -8.01 7.48
CA HIS A 251 4.77 -6.89 6.76
C HIS A 251 4.12 -5.76 7.57
N ILE A 252 4.48 -5.56 8.85
CA ILE A 252 4.05 -4.34 9.58
C ILE A 252 4.51 -3.01 8.95
N THR A 253 5.57 -3.01 8.13
CA THR A 253 6.14 -1.80 7.53
C THR A 253 5.61 -1.57 6.12
N ASN A 254 5.16 -0.34 5.83
CA ASN A 254 4.73 0.07 4.48
C ASN A 254 5.88 0.65 3.62
N ASN A 255 7.14 0.51 4.08
CA ASN A 255 8.31 1.14 3.44
C ASN A 255 8.44 0.81 1.95
N ALA A 256 8.00 -0.39 1.53
CA ALA A 256 8.05 -0.77 0.12
C ALA A 256 7.12 0.10 -0.74
N SER A 257 5.88 0.32 -0.31
CA SER A 257 4.90 1.14 -1.02
C SER A 257 5.27 2.62 -0.95
N GLU A 258 5.69 3.11 0.22
CA GLU A 258 6.18 4.49 0.37
C GLU A 258 7.41 4.76 -0.50
N SER A 259 8.37 3.83 -0.53
CA SER A 259 9.55 3.95 -1.39
C SER A 259 9.19 4.00 -2.87
N LEU A 260 8.19 3.21 -3.31
CA LEU A 260 7.70 3.27 -4.68
C LEU A 260 6.99 4.60 -4.96
N ASN A 261 6.14 5.07 -4.06
CA ASN A 261 5.45 6.36 -4.21
C ASN A 261 6.45 7.51 -4.30
N ASN A 262 7.47 7.52 -3.45
CA ASN A 262 8.54 8.52 -3.49
C ASN A 262 9.32 8.45 -4.81
N TYR A 263 9.67 7.25 -5.26
CA TYR A 263 10.34 7.05 -6.53
C TYR A 263 9.49 7.55 -7.71
N LEU A 264 8.19 7.23 -7.75
CA LEU A 264 7.27 7.72 -8.76
C LEU A 264 7.14 9.24 -8.72
N ASN A 265 7.01 9.84 -7.54
CA ASN A 265 6.95 11.30 -7.41
C ASN A 265 8.20 11.99 -7.97
N ASN A 266 9.39 11.41 -7.74
CA ASN A 266 10.64 11.93 -8.28
C ASN A 266 10.76 11.74 -9.81
N LEU A 267 10.20 10.65 -10.35
CA LEU A 267 10.18 10.39 -11.79
C LEU A 267 9.24 11.34 -12.56
N PHE A 268 8.24 11.87 -11.86
CA PHE A 268 7.21 12.76 -12.40
C PHE A 268 7.20 14.11 -11.64
N PRO A 269 8.26 14.93 -11.72
CA PRO A 269 8.38 16.16 -10.93
C PRO A 269 7.26 17.17 -11.21
N THR A 270 6.63 17.09 -12.39
CA THR A 270 5.39 17.79 -12.71
C THR A 270 4.36 16.81 -13.23
N LYS A 271 3.09 17.23 -13.19
CA LYS A 271 1.96 16.42 -13.62
C LYS A 271 2.09 16.09 -15.11
N SER A 272 2.46 14.85 -15.41
CA SER A 272 2.72 14.38 -16.77
C SER A 272 1.44 14.26 -17.59
N SER A 273 1.61 14.25 -18.91
CA SER A 273 0.52 13.87 -19.81
C SER A 273 0.15 12.40 -19.59
N PHE A 274 -1.05 12.01 -20.04
CA PHE A 274 -1.48 10.62 -19.97
C PHE A 274 -0.53 9.67 -20.72
N TYR A 275 -0.09 10.05 -21.92
CA TYR A 275 0.82 9.22 -22.71
C TYR A 275 2.20 9.10 -22.06
N GLU A 276 2.76 10.21 -21.57
CA GLU A 276 4.05 10.20 -20.88
C GLU A 276 4.00 9.33 -19.60
N LEU A 277 2.89 9.38 -18.86
CA LEU A 277 2.67 8.50 -17.71
C LEU A 277 2.71 7.03 -18.14
N ILE A 278 1.95 6.65 -19.17
CA ILE A 278 1.90 5.27 -19.65
C ILE A 278 3.28 4.79 -20.13
N ASP A 279 4.00 5.62 -20.89
CA ASP A 279 5.32 5.25 -21.42
C ASP A 279 6.34 5.00 -20.31
N LYS A 280 6.42 5.90 -19.31
CA LYS A 280 7.31 5.72 -18.17
C LYS A 280 6.91 4.54 -17.29
N LEU A 281 5.61 4.32 -17.05
CA LEU A 281 5.17 3.14 -16.29
C LEU A 281 5.53 1.83 -17.01
N ASN A 282 5.39 1.78 -18.34
CA ASN A 282 5.82 0.63 -19.14
C ASN A 282 7.33 0.38 -19.04
N GLU A 283 8.15 1.44 -19.01
CA GLU A 283 9.60 1.33 -18.82
C GLU A 283 9.94 0.73 -17.45
N LEU A 284 9.26 1.19 -16.39
CA LEU A 284 9.44 0.65 -15.03
C LEU A 284 9.06 -0.83 -14.94
N GLU A 285 8.00 -1.23 -15.61
CA GLU A 285 7.60 -2.65 -15.70
C GLU A 285 8.69 -3.50 -16.37
N HIS A 286 9.27 -3.00 -17.46
CA HIS A 286 10.34 -3.71 -18.17
C HIS A 286 11.61 -3.86 -17.31
N LEU A 287 12.01 -2.81 -16.59
CA LEU A 287 13.14 -2.84 -15.66
C LEU A 287 12.88 -3.82 -14.49
N SER A 288 11.67 -3.82 -13.95
CA SER A 288 11.26 -4.73 -12.87
C SER A 288 11.33 -6.20 -13.30
N TYR A 289 10.93 -6.49 -14.54
CA TYR A 289 11.06 -7.83 -15.12
C TYR A 289 12.53 -8.27 -15.27
N TYR A 290 13.39 -7.38 -15.77
CA TYR A 290 14.80 -7.69 -15.93
C TYR A 290 15.47 -8.00 -14.57
N ASP A 291 15.16 -7.23 -13.53
CA ASP A 291 15.60 -7.51 -12.15
C ASP A 291 15.14 -8.89 -11.68
N TYR A 292 13.85 -9.21 -11.85
CA TYR A 292 13.27 -10.50 -11.48
C TYR A 292 13.98 -11.67 -12.17
N GLN A 293 14.18 -11.60 -13.50
CA GLN A 293 14.87 -12.66 -14.25
C GLN A 293 16.31 -12.87 -13.77
N ARG A 294 17.04 -11.78 -13.45
CA ARG A 294 18.42 -11.88 -12.94
C ARG A 294 18.48 -12.54 -11.57
N LYS A 295 17.53 -12.23 -10.69
CA LYS A 295 17.46 -12.83 -9.35
C LYS A 295 17.12 -14.31 -9.39
N ILE A 296 16.13 -14.72 -10.19
CA ILE A 296 15.79 -16.14 -10.35
C ILE A 296 16.94 -16.96 -10.91
N ARG A 297 17.72 -16.38 -11.84
CA ARG A 297 18.92 -17.04 -12.40
C ARG A 297 20.12 -17.04 -11.44
N GLY A 298 20.00 -16.49 -10.23
CA GLY A 298 21.09 -16.37 -9.27
C GLY A 298 22.20 -15.38 -9.68
N ILE A 299 22.00 -14.58 -10.73
CA ILE A 299 22.99 -13.61 -11.24
C ILE A 299 23.16 -12.46 -10.23
N TRP A 300 22.10 -12.09 -9.52
CA TRP A 300 22.13 -11.08 -8.48
C TRP A 300 21.95 -11.69 -7.10
N LYS A 301 22.90 -11.39 -6.20
CA LYS A 301 22.79 -11.77 -4.79
C LYS A 301 21.58 -11.09 -4.19
N ILE A 302 20.70 -11.90 -3.60
CA ILE A 302 19.57 -11.41 -2.81
C ILE A 302 20.14 -10.62 -1.63
N LYS A 303 19.94 -9.31 -1.63
CA LYS A 303 20.29 -8.49 -0.48
C LYS A 303 19.36 -8.87 0.67
N LYS A 304 19.92 -9.26 1.82
CA LYS A 304 19.15 -9.36 3.05
C LYS A 304 18.58 -7.98 3.35
N ARG A 305 17.26 -7.90 3.58
CA ARG A 305 16.63 -6.66 4.03
C ARG A 305 17.23 -6.32 5.40
N ALA A 306 17.28 -5.05 5.78
CA ALA A 306 17.50 -4.68 7.17
C ALA A 306 16.22 -5.07 7.95
N ILE A 307 16.13 -6.35 8.36
CA ILE A 307 15.00 -6.92 9.11
C ILE A 307 15.12 -6.59 10.61
N ASN A 308 15.99 -5.66 11.00
CA ASN A 308 16.30 -5.42 12.42
C ASN A 308 15.02 -5.07 13.21
N LYS A 309 14.25 -4.04 12.79
CA LYS A 309 13.08 -3.60 13.56
C LYS A 309 11.93 -4.62 13.62
N ALA A 310 11.59 -5.26 12.50
CA ALA A 310 10.50 -6.25 12.50
C ALA A 310 10.88 -7.50 13.32
N ASN A 311 12.15 -7.92 13.27
CA ASN A 311 12.65 -9.00 14.12
C ASN A 311 12.71 -8.60 15.59
N GLU A 312 13.18 -7.39 15.91
CA GLU A 312 13.19 -6.87 17.28
C GLU A 312 11.78 -6.85 17.87
N ILE A 313 10.79 -6.37 17.11
CA ILE A 313 9.38 -6.42 17.51
C ILE A 313 8.91 -7.87 17.68
N SER A 314 9.23 -8.75 16.73
CA SER A 314 8.84 -10.16 16.82
C SER A 314 9.41 -10.84 18.07
N VAL A 315 10.70 -10.62 18.36
CA VAL A 315 11.37 -11.17 19.55
C VAL A 315 10.73 -10.62 20.82
N LEU A 316 10.48 -9.31 20.89
CA LEU A 316 9.79 -8.71 22.03
C LEU A 316 8.41 -9.34 22.25
N ILE A 317 7.60 -9.44 21.20
CA ILE A 317 6.25 -10.00 21.29
C ILE A 317 6.26 -11.48 21.72
N GLU A 318 7.20 -12.28 21.22
CA GLU A 318 7.34 -13.68 21.67
C GLU A 318 7.77 -13.80 23.14
N CYS A 319 8.61 -12.88 23.64
CA CYS A 319 8.94 -12.82 25.07
C CYS A 319 7.68 -12.55 25.92
N PHE A 320 6.87 -11.56 25.52
CA PHE A 320 5.64 -11.22 26.25
C PHE A 320 4.58 -12.34 26.18
N LYS A 321 4.45 -13.03 25.04
CA LYS A 321 3.65 -14.27 24.90
C LYS A 321 4.05 -15.35 25.91
N SER A 322 5.36 -15.57 26.07
CA SER A 322 5.87 -16.57 27.01
C SER A 322 5.51 -16.23 28.46
N ILE A 323 5.59 -14.94 28.82
CA ILE A 323 5.24 -14.48 30.18
C ILE A 323 3.73 -14.56 30.39
N GLU A 324 2.92 -14.16 29.41
CA GLU A 324 1.46 -14.29 29.42
C GLU A 324 1.03 -15.73 29.68
N ALA A 325 1.59 -16.70 28.95
CA ALA A 325 1.28 -18.11 29.15
C ALA A 325 1.55 -18.58 30.59
N LYS A 326 2.71 -18.20 31.16
CA LYS A 326 3.06 -18.53 32.56
C LYS A 326 2.08 -17.90 33.56
N LEU A 327 1.63 -16.67 33.31
CA LEU A 327 0.64 -16.00 34.18
C LEU A 327 -0.72 -16.69 34.10
N ILE A 328 -1.13 -17.15 32.92
CA ILE A 328 -2.37 -17.91 32.71
C ILE A 328 -2.31 -19.25 33.45
N ASP A 329 -1.21 -19.99 33.30
CA ASP A 329 -0.99 -21.28 33.97
C ASP A 329 -1.00 -21.13 35.50
N ALA A 330 -0.42 -20.03 36.01
CA ALA A 330 -0.43 -19.67 37.42
C ALA A 330 -1.79 -19.14 37.92
N LYS A 331 -2.83 -19.10 37.07
CA LYS A 331 -4.16 -18.54 37.36
C LYS A 331 -4.09 -17.12 37.94
N CYS A 332 -3.16 -16.31 37.43
CA CYS A 332 -2.99 -14.94 37.88
C CYS A 332 -4.21 -14.07 37.51
N ASP A 333 -4.42 -13.02 38.31
CA ASP A 333 -5.45 -12.02 38.04
C ASP A 333 -5.28 -11.37 36.66
N ARG A 334 -6.39 -11.15 35.95
CA ARG A 334 -6.40 -10.58 34.59
C ARG A 334 -5.71 -9.21 34.54
N ASN A 335 -5.79 -8.39 35.60
CA ASN A 335 -5.13 -7.09 35.63
C ASN A 335 -3.60 -7.21 35.56
N LYS A 336 -3.01 -8.31 36.08
CA LYS A 336 -1.57 -8.55 35.92
C LYS A 336 -1.20 -8.75 34.45
N ILE A 337 -2.01 -9.48 33.70
CA ILE A 337 -1.79 -9.71 32.27
C ILE A 337 -2.03 -8.43 31.46
N ILE A 338 -3.04 -7.63 31.84
CA ILE A 338 -3.28 -6.32 31.22
C ILE A 338 -2.08 -5.38 31.43
N ASN A 339 -1.54 -5.33 32.65
CA ASN A 339 -0.36 -4.53 32.96
C ASN A 339 0.86 -5.02 32.18
N LEU A 340 1.06 -6.34 32.08
CA LEU A 340 2.10 -6.93 31.24
C LEU A 340 2.02 -6.42 29.79
N TRP A 341 0.85 -6.44 29.17
CA TRP A 341 0.70 -5.92 27.80
C TRP A 341 0.83 -4.39 27.70
N PHE A 342 0.50 -3.64 28.76
CA PHE A 342 0.78 -2.21 28.82
C PHE A 342 2.29 -1.91 28.90
N ASP A 343 3.04 -2.72 29.64
CA ASP A 343 4.50 -2.63 29.71
C ASP A 343 5.12 -2.96 28.33
N CYS A 344 4.60 -3.98 27.63
CA CYS A 344 4.98 -4.27 26.24
C CYS A 344 4.82 -3.06 25.32
N LEU A 345 3.70 -2.33 25.42
CA LEU A 345 3.46 -1.11 24.63
C LEU A 345 4.49 0.00 24.94
N THR A 346 4.97 0.03 26.17
CA THR A 346 6.01 0.98 26.61
C THR A 346 7.36 0.60 26.01
N ASP A 347 7.73 -0.69 26.06
CA ASP A 347 8.97 -1.20 25.47
C ASP A 347 9.01 -1.03 23.95
N LEU A 348 7.87 -1.20 23.27
CA LEU A 348 7.73 -0.97 21.83
C LEU A 348 8.10 0.46 21.41
N ASN A 349 8.01 1.44 22.30
CA ASN A 349 8.39 2.83 21.99
C ASN A 349 9.90 3.01 21.78
N ASN A 350 10.72 2.09 22.29
CA ASN A 350 12.16 2.12 22.09
C ASN A 350 12.58 1.55 20.73
N ILE A 351 11.67 0.82 20.05
CA ILE A 351 11.93 0.17 18.76
C ILE A 351 11.31 0.97 17.59
N ILE A 352 10.10 1.50 17.79
CA ILE A 352 9.26 2.11 16.74
C ILE A 352 9.17 3.63 16.85
#